data_AF-A0A819BD64-F1
#
_entry.id   AF-A0A819BD64-F1
#
_cell.length_a   1.000
_cell.length_b   1.000
_cell.length_c   1.000
_cell.angle_alpha   90.00
_cell.angle_beta   90.00
_cell.angle_gamma   90.00
#
_symmetry.space_group_name_H-M   'P 1'
#
loop_
_entity.id
_entity.type
_entity.pdbx_description
1 polymer ?
#
loop_
_entity_poly.entity_id
_entity_poly.type
_entity_poly.pdbx_seq_one_letter_code
_entity_poly.pdbx_strand_id
1 'polypeptide(L)'
;MATKGKKGEEAITQRYLRITDIAKEPLDFLSPICGYEKMSLVSLEEAVEKLVDLLPTIQSHAYIAKQKCKKPSDGLSQDESASIMLYTMGWEPLDECLYFVLNDTLRSANREKLKPWFLYLRLFLSGLFRLPVIREVVHRGIKMDLSKEYRMGETIIWWGFSSCTTALNVLQSEQFLGKTGTRTMFTIQCESGRDIRNHSYFSSEDEVLLLAATQFKVIGYLDQGDLHVIHLKEEPSPFPLLQPVPLTSSNNSTTSKPAVPQTKTASPETSRPFEKPPSISLASKPVITSVQPKPTEILPTPQPTTVKLSQPQCRNLDLEKKLADNKNVTMLNLKSMNLTDEDMEIVAYCALRTNT
;
A
#
# COMPACT_ATOMS: atom_id res chain seq x y z
N MET A 1 8.58 16.62 31.16
CA MET A 1 9.44 15.84 30.25
C MET A 1 8.80 14.55 29.71
N ALA A 2 7.55 14.20 30.07
CA ALA A 2 6.88 12.94 29.65
C ALA A 2 6.15 12.98 28.28
N THR A 3 6.08 14.13 27.61
CA THR A 3 5.33 14.31 26.34
C THR A 3 6.14 14.00 25.08
N LYS A 4 7.47 13.89 25.16
CA LYS A 4 8.33 13.55 24.02
C LYS A 4 8.34 12.04 23.67
N GLY A 5 8.11 11.16 24.65
CA GLY A 5 8.11 9.70 24.46
C GLY A 5 6.90 9.19 23.67
N LYS A 6 5.69 9.54 24.11
CA LYS A 6 4.43 9.10 23.47
C LYS A 6 4.29 9.55 22.01
N LYS A 7 4.70 10.79 21.71
CA LYS A 7 4.62 11.34 20.34
C LYS A 7 5.64 10.68 19.39
N GLY A 8 6.74 10.16 19.95
CA GLY A 8 7.71 9.34 19.22
C GLY A 8 7.14 7.95 18.93
N GLU A 9 6.62 7.26 19.95
CA GLU A 9 6.01 5.92 19.81
C GLU A 9 4.83 5.87 18.85
N GLU A 10 3.94 6.87 18.88
CA GLU A 10 2.76 6.93 18.00
C GLU A 10 3.16 7.15 16.53
N ALA A 11 4.13 8.04 16.27
CA ALA A 11 4.70 8.20 14.93
C ALA A 11 5.48 6.95 14.46
N ILE A 12 6.05 6.18 15.38
CA ILE A 12 6.76 4.92 15.10
C ILE A 12 5.78 3.82 14.66
N THR A 13 4.68 3.62 15.39
CA THR A 13 3.63 2.64 15.04
C THR A 13 3.01 2.96 13.68
N GLN A 14 2.71 4.25 13.44
CA GLN A 14 2.16 4.74 12.19
C GLN A 14 3.06 4.47 10.97
N ARG A 15 4.39 4.57 11.14
CA ARG A 15 5.38 4.25 10.09
C ARG A 15 5.44 2.75 9.79
N TYR A 16 5.45 1.91 10.83
CA TYR A 16 5.59 0.46 10.72
C TYR A 16 4.48 -0.19 9.88
N LEU A 17 3.25 0.27 10.04
CA LEU A 17 2.06 -0.34 9.41
C LEU A 17 1.98 -0.05 7.90
N ARG A 18 2.56 1.05 7.42
CA ARG A 18 2.63 1.42 5.99
C ARG A 18 3.56 0.53 5.17
N ILE A 19 4.51 -0.11 5.86
CA ILE A 19 5.56 -0.89 5.21
C ILE A 19 5.21 -2.39 5.19
N THR A 20 4.29 -2.83 6.06
CA THR A 20 3.93 -4.24 6.21
C THR A 20 2.73 -4.70 5.37
N ASP A 21 1.99 -3.78 4.74
CA ASP A 21 0.73 -4.08 4.03
C ASP A 21 0.90 -4.84 2.70
N ILE A 22 2.13 -4.99 2.20
CA ILE A 22 2.42 -5.70 0.93
C ILE A 22 2.10 -7.20 0.99
N ALA A 23 2.04 -7.77 2.19
CA ALA A 23 1.65 -9.16 2.40
C ALA A 23 0.20 -9.45 1.96
N LYS A 24 -0.60 -8.39 1.77
CA LYS A 24 -1.99 -8.47 1.30
C LYS A 24 -2.12 -8.33 -0.22
N GLU A 25 -1.01 -8.16 -0.95
CA GLU A 25 -1.07 -8.10 -2.41
C GLU A 25 -1.63 -9.43 -2.95
N PRO A 26 -2.60 -9.39 -3.89
CA PRO A 26 -3.15 -10.62 -4.46
C PRO A 26 -2.16 -11.34 -5.39
N LEU A 27 -1.13 -10.63 -5.87
CA LEU A 27 -0.11 -11.10 -6.82
C LEU A 27 -0.69 -11.64 -8.14
N ASP A 28 -1.92 -11.23 -8.47
CA ASP A 28 -2.68 -11.66 -9.65
C ASP A 28 -3.12 -10.46 -10.52
N PHE A 29 -3.56 -10.74 -11.74
CA PHE A 29 -4.03 -9.77 -12.72
C PHE A 29 -5.50 -9.43 -12.48
N LEU A 30 -5.75 -8.30 -11.82
CA LEU A 30 -7.07 -7.67 -11.72
C LEU A 30 -7.35 -6.72 -12.90
N SER A 31 -8.60 -6.28 -13.02
CA SER A 31 -8.97 -5.25 -14.00
C SER A 31 -8.20 -3.94 -13.77
N PRO A 32 -7.80 -3.21 -14.83
CA PRO A 32 -7.13 -1.92 -14.71
C PRO A 32 -7.89 -0.90 -13.85
N ILE A 33 -7.16 0.00 -13.22
CA ILE A 33 -7.69 1.12 -12.45
C ILE A 33 -7.86 2.31 -13.40
N CYS A 34 -9.12 2.69 -13.65
CA CYS A 34 -9.52 3.76 -14.56
C CYS A 34 -10.77 4.51 -14.06
N GLY A 35 -11.08 5.63 -14.70
CA GLY A 35 -12.20 6.52 -14.40
C GLY A 35 -11.81 7.78 -13.62
N TYR A 36 -10.78 7.71 -12.77
CA TYR A 36 -10.31 8.87 -12.00
C TYR A 36 -9.59 9.89 -12.89
N GLU A 37 -8.94 9.47 -13.97
CA GLU A 37 -8.24 10.34 -14.92
C GLU A 37 -9.17 11.32 -15.64
N LYS A 38 -10.47 10.99 -15.68
CA LYS A 38 -11.54 11.82 -16.27
C LYS A 38 -12.10 12.85 -15.29
N MET A 39 -11.72 12.78 -14.01
CA MET A 39 -12.17 13.73 -13.01
C MET A 39 -11.46 15.07 -13.17
N SER A 40 -12.16 16.14 -12.79
CA SER A 40 -11.57 17.47 -12.64
C SER A 40 -10.48 17.45 -11.56
N LEU A 41 -9.46 18.26 -11.76
CA LEU A 41 -8.50 18.56 -10.70
C LEU A 41 -9.16 19.54 -9.73
N VAL A 42 -9.16 19.22 -8.44
CA VAL A 42 -9.89 19.95 -7.39
C VAL A 42 -8.97 20.25 -6.20
N SER A 43 -9.45 21.05 -5.25
CA SER A 43 -8.75 21.28 -3.97
C SER A 43 -8.67 20.00 -3.14
N LEU A 44 -7.72 19.92 -2.18
CA LEU A 44 -7.64 18.73 -1.32
C LEU A 44 -8.91 18.55 -0.46
N GLU A 45 -9.53 19.63 0.00
CA GLU A 45 -10.76 19.57 0.79
C GLU A 45 -11.91 18.92 0.01
N GLU A 46 -12.08 19.32 -1.25
CA GLU A 46 -13.07 18.71 -2.16
C GLU A 46 -12.69 17.27 -2.51
N ALA A 47 -11.40 16.99 -2.70
CA ALA A 47 -10.91 15.67 -3.06
C ALA A 47 -11.22 14.60 -2.00
N VAL A 48 -11.28 14.99 -0.72
CA VAL A 48 -11.54 14.08 0.41
C VAL A 48 -12.99 14.11 0.91
N GLU A 49 -13.86 14.94 0.32
CA GLU A 49 -15.23 15.14 0.80
C GLU A 49 -16.03 13.82 0.86
N LYS A 50 -15.92 13.00 -0.19
CA LYS A 50 -16.61 11.70 -0.28
C LYS A 50 -15.97 10.59 0.57
N LEU A 51 -14.83 10.87 1.19
CA LEU A 51 -14.09 9.90 1.99
C LEU A 51 -14.41 10.02 3.48
N VAL A 52 -15.17 11.02 3.91
CA VAL A 52 -15.48 11.26 5.33
C VAL A 52 -16.21 10.07 5.97
N ASP A 53 -17.11 9.40 5.25
CA ASP A 53 -17.81 8.22 5.76
C ASP A 53 -16.87 7.02 5.96
N LEU A 54 -15.79 6.93 5.17
CA LEU A 54 -14.78 5.87 5.28
C LEU A 54 -13.69 6.24 6.29
N LEU A 55 -13.37 7.53 6.38
CA LEU A 55 -12.24 8.09 7.12
C LEU A 55 -12.74 9.31 7.91
N PRO A 56 -13.39 9.11 9.06
CA PRO A 56 -14.12 10.16 9.79
C PRO A 56 -13.30 11.43 10.10
N THR A 57 -11.99 11.28 10.26
CA THR A 57 -11.08 12.39 10.61
C THR A 57 -10.28 12.93 9.41
N ILE A 58 -10.58 12.53 8.17
CA ILE A 58 -9.76 12.91 7.01
C ILE A 58 -9.66 14.42 6.77
N GLN A 59 -10.74 15.17 7.03
CA GLN A 59 -10.73 16.62 6.80
C GLN A 59 -9.73 17.36 7.69
N SER A 60 -9.59 16.95 8.96
CA SER A 60 -8.62 17.58 9.87
C SER A 60 -7.18 17.26 9.47
N HIS A 61 -6.92 16.02 9.02
CA HIS A 61 -5.62 15.63 8.50
C HIS A 61 -5.28 16.34 7.18
N ALA A 62 -6.25 16.48 6.26
CA ALA A 62 -6.11 17.23 5.03
C ALA A 62 -5.77 18.71 5.31
N TYR A 63 -6.43 19.33 6.29
CA TYR A 63 -6.11 20.69 6.73
C TYR A 63 -4.65 20.79 7.21
N ILE A 64 -4.20 19.87 8.07
CA ILE A 64 -2.82 19.84 8.58
C ILE A 64 -1.82 19.69 7.43
N ALA A 65 -2.07 18.77 6.49
CA ALA A 65 -1.24 18.54 5.32
C ALA A 65 -1.10 19.82 4.48
N LYS A 66 -2.20 20.53 4.21
CA LYS A 66 -2.17 21.82 3.49
C LYS A 66 -1.40 22.89 4.22
N GLN A 67 -1.56 23.01 5.54
CA GLN A 67 -0.84 24.02 6.33
C GLN A 67 0.69 23.79 6.29
N LYS A 68 1.13 22.54 6.17
CA LYS A 68 2.54 22.17 6.03
C LYS A 68 3.08 22.36 4.61
N CYS A 69 2.22 22.36 3.59
CA CYS A 69 2.60 22.49 2.18
C CYS A 69 2.39 23.89 1.58
N LYS A 70 2.49 24.98 2.35
CA LYS A 70 2.20 26.35 1.86
C LYS A 70 3.08 26.83 0.71
N LYS A 71 4.30 26.31 0.61
CA LYS A 71 5.30 26.67 -0.42
C LYS A 71 6.03 25.40 -0.86
N PRO A 72 5.35 24.52 -1.60
CA PRO A 72 5.94 23.25 -1.98
C PRO A 72 7.06 23.44 -3.01
N SER A 73 8.01 22.51 -3.03
CA SER A 73 9.05 22.41 -4.05
C SER A 73 8.53 21.73 -5.32
N ASP A 74 9.44 21.46 -6.27
CA ASP A 74 9.22 20.56 -7.41
C ASP A 74 8.09 20.99 -8.36
N GLY A 75 7.75 22.29 -8.29
CA GLY A 75 6.71 22.90 -9.12
C GLY A 75 5.31 22.36 -8.83
N LEU A 76 5.08 21.71 -7.68
CA LEU A 76 3.73 21.28 -7.28
C LEU A 76 2.88 22.46 -6.82
N SER A 77 1.57 22.34 -6.99
CA SER A 77 0.62 23.16 -6.24
C SER A 77 0.57 22.75 -4.77
N GLN A 78 0.02 23.63 -3.93
CA GLN A 78 -0.19 23.32 -2.52
C GLN A 78 -1.07 22.07 -2.34
N ASP A 79 -2.13 21.92 -3.11
CA ASP A 79 -3.06 20.78 -3.02
C ASP A 79 -2.41 19.47 -3.48
N GLU A 80 -1.64 19.47 -4.58
CA GLU A 80 -0.89 18.30 -5.03
C GLU A 80 0.12 17.84 -3.96
N SER A 81 0.95 18.75 -3.45
CA SER A 81 1.91 18.44 -2.39
C SER A 81 1.22 17.97 -1.11
N ALA A 82 0.12 18.61 -0.72
CA ALA A 82 -0.62 18.25 0.48
C ALA A 82 -1.30 16.88 0.34
N SER A 83 -1.74 16.49 -0.86
CA SER A 83 -2.29 15.16 -1.11
C SER A 83 -1.25 14.05 -0.89
N ILE A 84 0.01 14.30 -1.28
CA ILE A 84 1.13 13.37 -1.05
C ILE A 84 1.48 13.32 0.43
N MET A 85 1.54 14.47 1.09
CA MET A 85 1.77 14.52 2.53
C MET A 85 0.68 13.75 3.28
N LEU A 86 -0.59 13.95 2.92
CA LEU A 86 -1.73 13.25 3.53
C LEU A 86 -1.64 11.74 3.34
N TYR A 87 -1.17 11.25 2.18
CA TYR A 87 -0.93 9.82 1.96
C TYR A 87 0.11 9.27 2.94
N THR A 88 1.20 10.00 3.17
CA THR A 88 2.27 9.53 4.07
C THR A 88 2.00 9.76 5.56
N MET A 89 0.95 10.51 5.90
CA MET A 89 0.52 10.69 7.28
C MET A 89 -0.09 9.40 7.80
N GLY A 90 0.43 8.89 8.91
CA GLY A 90 -0.27 7.84 9.66
C GLY A 90 -1.13 8.45 10.75
N TRP A 91 -2.23 7.77 11.08
CA TRP A 91 -3.07 8.07 12.24
C TRP A 91 -3.82 6.80 12.68
N GLU A 92 -4.36 6.85 13.89
CA GLU A 92 -5.18 5.79 14.45
C GLU A 92 -6.67 6.20 14.46
N PRO A 93 -7.60 5.23 14.34
CA PRO A 93 -7.32 3.81 14.15
C PRO A 93 -6.84 3.52 12.71
N LEU A 94 -5.96 2.52 12.55
CA LEU A 94 -5.31 2.21 11.27
C LEU A 94 -6.31 1.91 10.13
N ASP A 95 -7.41 1.24 10.43
CA ASP A 95 -8.48 0.92 9.47
C ASP A 95 -9.33 2.14 9.07
N GLU A 96 -9.02 3.32 9.62
CA GLU A 96 -9.51 4.63 9.18
C GLU A 96 -8.36 5.53 8.67
N CYS A 97 -7.15 4.98 8.50
CA CYS A 97 -6.00 5.69 7.98
C CYS A 97 -5.96 5.68 6.45
N LEU A 98 -5.73 6.84 5.83
CA LEU A 98 -5.91 7.01 4.38
C LEU A 98 -5.09 6.01 3.56
N TYR A 99 -3.78 5.91 3.77
CA TYR A 99 -2.96 5.01 2.95
C TYR A 99 -3.38 3.55 3.12
N PHE A 100 -3.76 3.17 4.35
CA PHE A 100 -4.09 1.80 4.68
C PHE A 100 -5.38 1.38 3.98
N VAL A 101 -6.44 2.19 4.12
CA VAL A 101 -7.74 1.93 3.48
C VAL A 101 -7.64 2.10 1.96
N LEU A 102 -6.88 3.07 1.46
CA LEU A 102 -6.67 3.25 0.03
C LEU A 102 -5.97 2.03 -0.58
N ASN A 103 -4.85 1.59 0.00
CA ASN A 103 -4.11 0.43 -0.51
C ASN A 103 -4.93 -0.87 -0.41
N ASP A 104 -5.71 -1.06 0.64
CA ASP A 104 -6.67 -2.17 0.73
C ASP A 104 -7.72 -2.11 -0.39
N THR A 105 -8.26 -0.92 -0.64
CA THR A 105 -9.25 -0.69 -1.71
C THR A 105 -8.64 -0.94 -3.10
N LEU A 106 -7.39 -0.54 -3.33
CA LEU A 106 -6.66 -0.76 -4.60
C LEU A 106 -6.42 -2.26 -4.87
N ARG A 107 -6.17 -3.05 -3.83
CA ARG A 107 -5.99 -4.51 -3.91
C ARG A 107 -7.30 -5.27 -4.12
N SER A 108 -8.46 -4.63 -3.87
CA SER A 108 -9.75 -5.27 -4.06
C SER A 108 -10.09 -5.45 -5.55
N ALA A 109 -10.45 -6.68 -5.94
CA ALA A 109 -10.98 -6.97 -7.28
C ALA A 109 -12.25 -6.14 -7.63
N ASN A 110 -13.00 -5.71 -6.61
CA ASN A 110 -14.19 -4.88 -6.80
C ASN A 110 -13.82 -3.40 -7.02
N ARG A 111 -13.63 -3.01 -8.28
CA ARG A 111 -13.29 -1.63 -8.69
C ARG A 111 -14.35 -0.58 -8.35
N GLU A 112 -15.59 -0.97 -8.07
CA GLU A 112 -16.63 -0.03 -7.64
C GLU A 112 -16.27 0.63 -6.30
N LYS A 113 -15.54 -0.06 -5.43
CA LYS A 113 -15.06 0.48 -4.15
C LYS A 113 -14.09 1.66 -4.31
N LEU A 114 -13.44 1.80 -5.48
CA LEU A 114 -12.54 2.93 -5.75
C LEU A 114 -13.28 4.21 -6.15
N LYS A 115 -14.56 4.16 -6.52
CA LYS A 115 -15.28 5.34 -7.01
C LYS A 115 -15.28 6.55 -6.04
N PRO A 116 -15.45 6.37 -4.71
CA PRO A 116 -15.32 7.47 -3.75
C PRO A 116 -13.93 8.13 -3.76
N TRP A 117 -12.89 7.39 -4.15
CA TRP A 117 -11.50 7.82 -4.16
C TRP A 117 -11.09 8.58 -5.42
N PHE A 118 -11.92 8.64 -6.45
CA PHE A 118 -11.50 9.13 -7.77
C PHE A 118 -11.02 10.58 -7.77
N LEU A 119 -11.63 11.48 -6.99
CA LEU A 119 -11.14 12.87 -6.88
C LEU A 119 -9.79 12.93 -6.16
N TYR A 120 -9.63 12.18 -5.06
CA TYR A 120 -8.36 12.07 -4.36
C TYR A 120 -7.26 11.46 -5.23
N LEU A 121 -7.52 10.34 -5.90
CA LEU A 121 -6.58 9.70 -6.83
C LEU A 121 -6.19 10.63 -7.99
N ARG A 122 -7.16 11.38 -8.54
CA ARG A 122 -6.88 12.38 -9.57
C ARG A 122 -5.89 13.43 -9.07
N LEU A 123 -6.12 14.02 -7.90
CA LEU A 123 -5.23 15.04 -7.32
C LEU A 123 -3.85 14.44 -6.98
N PHE A 124 -3.83 13.32 -6.28
CA PHE A 124 -2.63 12.63 -5.81
C PHE A 124 -1.71 12.21 -6.96
N LEU A 125 -2.25 11.54 -7.98
CA LEU A 125 -1.47 11.11 -9.14
C LEU A 125 -1.01 12.27 -10.02
N SER A 126 -1.76 13.38 -10.05
CA SER A 126 -1.29 14.62 -10.72
C SER A 126 -0.03 15.16 -10.07
N GLY A 127 0.01 15.18 -8.73
CA GLY A 127 1.23 15.53 -7.98
C GLY A 127 2.37 14.55 -8.26
N LEU A 128 2.13 13.25 -8.10
CA LEU A 128 3.16 12.22 -8.29
C LEU A 128 3.75 12.22 -9.70
N PHE A 129 2.97 12.42 -10.76
CA PHE A 129 3.49 12.44 -12.14
C PHE A 129 4.31 13.68 -12.50
N ARG A 130 4.29 14.72 -11.67
CA ARG A 130 5.15 15.91 -11.83
C ARG A 130 6.49 15.77 -11.12
N LEU A 131 6.59 14.84 -10.17
CA LEU A 131 7.82 14.61 -9.41
C LEU A 131 8.89 13.90 -10.27
N PRO A 132 10.18 14.08 -9.93
CA PRO A 132 11.26 13.36 -10.57
C PRO A 132 11.05 11.85 -10.53
N VAL A 133 11.35 11.20 -11.66
CA VAL A 133 11.32 9.74 -11.78
C VAL A 133 12.64 9.17 -11.25
N ILE A 134 12.54 8.22 -10.33
CA ILE A 134 13.68 7.43 -9.85
C ILE A 134 13.78 6.15 -10.69
N ARG A 135 14.96 5.94 -11.29
CA ARG A 135 15.32 4.75 -12.08
C ARG A 135 16.53 4.05 -11.47
N GLU A 136 16.37 3.65 -10.21
CA GLU A 136 17.44 3.09 -9.39
C GLU A 136 16.92 1.85 -8.66
N VAL A 137 17.83 1.16 -7.96
CA VAL A 137 17.42 0.08 -7.07
C VAL A 137 16.83 0.68 -5.80
N VAL A 138 15.61 0.26 -5.45
CA VAL A 138 14.95 0.62 -4.19
C VAL A 138 14.68 -0.62 -3.36
N HIS A 139 14.54 -0.44 -2.06
CA HIS A 139 14.36 -1.52 -1.12
C HIS A 139 13.12 -1.34 -0.26
N ARG A 140 12.51 -2.47 0.10
CA ARG A 140 11.38 -2.53 1.04
C ARG A 140 11.56 -3.74 1.95
N GLY A 141 11.44 -3.54 3.26
CA GLY A 141 11.59 -4.61 4.25
C GLY A 141 10.29 -4.89 4.99
N ILE A 142 9.97 -6.16 5.23
CA ILE A 142 8.80 -6.60 6.02
C ILE A 142 9.23 -7.65 7.02
N LYS A 143 8.67 -7.59 8.23
CA LYS A 143 8.89 -8.55 9.31
C LYS A 143 8.03 -9.82 9.18
N MET A 144 8.10 -10.46 8.02
CA MET A 144 7.54 -11.79 7.77
C MET A 144 8.23 -12.48 6.60
N ASP A 145 8.06 -13.80 6.49
CA ASP A 145 8.49 -14.59 5.33
C ASP A 145 7.44 -14.46 4.21
N LEU A 146 7.87 -13.98 3.04
CA LEU A 146 7.08 -13.95 1.81
C LEU A 146 7.73 -14.78 0.68
N SER A 147 8.68 -15.65 1.01
CA SER A 147 9.47 -16.40 0.03
C SER A 147 8.63 -17.38 -0.80
N LYS A 148 7.52 -17.87 -0.25
CA LYS A 148 6.67 -18.87 -0.91
C LYS A 148 5.70 -18.25 -1.91
N GLU A 149 5.36 -16.98 -1.71
CA GLU A 149 4.44 -16.19 -2.50
C GLU A 149 5.09 -15.62 -3.77
N TYR A 150 6.41 -15.43 -3.76
CA TYR A 150 7.16 -14.82 -4.87
C TYR A 150 8.08 -15.82 -5.53
N ARG A 151 7.60 -16.54 -6.54
CA ARG A 151 8.40 -17.58 -7.19
C ARG A 151 9.22 -17.00 -8.33
N MET A 152 10.47 -17.45 -8.42
CA MET A 152 11.39 -17.01 -9.47
C MET A 152 10.79 -17.24 -10.86
N GLY A 153 10.88 -16.22 -11.71
CA GLY A 153 10.33 -16.25 -13.06
C GLY A 153 8.85 -15.90 -13.16
N GLU A 154 8.12 -15.70 -12.06
CA GLU A 154 6.74 -15.23 -12.11
C GLU A 154 6.66 -13.73 -12.36
N THR A 155 5.63 -13.32 -13.10
CA THR A 155 5.25 -11.93 -13.28
C THR A 155 4.09 -11.64 -12.34
N ILE A 156 4.24 -10.61 -11.51
CA ILE A 156 3.29 -10.22 -10.47
C ILE A 156 2.91 -8.75 -10.63
N ILE A 157 1.83 -8.34 -9.95
CA ILE A 157 1.41 -6.93 -9.87
C ILE A 157 1.28 -6.54 -8.40
N TRP A 158 1.84 -5.40 -8.04
CA TRP A 158 1.52 -4.72 -6.79
C TRP A 158 0.45 -3.67 -7.06
N TRP A 159 -0.76 -3.92 -6.56
CA TRP A 159 -1.93 -3.09 -6.79
C TRP A 159 -1.97 -1.88 -5.86
N GLY A 160 -1.44 -1.98 -4.63
CA GLY A 160 -1.27 -0.83 -3.74
C GLY A 160 -0.08 0.05 -4.13
N PHE A 161 -0.08 1.29 -3.67
CA PHE A 161 1.13 2.11 -3.67
C PHE A 161 2.13 1.54 -2.65
N SER A 162 3.42 1.52 -3.00
CA SER A 162 4.44 0.87 -2.17
C SER A 162 5.57 1.82 -1.80
N SER A 163 5.63 2.19 -0.53
CA SER A 163 6.75 2.96 0.03
C SER A 163 8.04 2.13 0.07
N CYS A 164 9.10 2.68 -0.50
CA CYS A 164 10.43 2.10 -0.57
C CYS A 164 11.48 3.14 -0.15
N THR A 165 12.72 2.72 -0.01
CA THR A 165 13.86 3.60 0.26
C THR A 165 15.05 3.22 -0.61
N THR A 166 15.84 4.20 -1.03
CA THR A 166 17.15 3.96 -1.66
C THR A 166 18.24 3.69 -0.61
N ALA A 167 17.97 3.98 0.66
CA ALA A 167 18.94 3.97 1.74
C ALA A 167 18.88 2.64 2.54
N LEU A 168 19.74 1.68 2.20
CA LEU A 168 19.80 0.37 2.88
C LEU A 168 19.99 0.46 4.41
N ASN A 169 20.68 1.49 4.90
CA ASN A 169 20.86 1.73 6.34
C ASN A 169 19.53 2.00 7.06
N VAL A 170 18.52 2.55 6.37
CA VAL A 170 17.17 2.73 6.94
C VAL A 170 16.56 1.39 7.31
N LEU A 171 16.79 0.34 6.51
CA LEU A 171 16.26 -1.00 6.77
C LEU A 171 16.86 -1.66 8.02
N GLN A 172 18.07 -1.28 8.44
CA GLN A 172 18.71 -1.86 9.63
C GLN A 172 18.00 -1.50 10.94
N SER A 173 17.18 -0.45 10.93
CA SER A 173 16.37 -0.07 12.09
C SER A 173 15.26 -1.10 12.31
N GLU A 174 15.01 -1.43 13.58
CA GLU A 174 13.90 -2.28 13.99
C GLU A 174 12.53 -1.72 13.59
N GLN A 175 12.45 -0.45 13.16
CA GLN A 175 11.22 0.16 12.64
C GLN A 175 10.87 -0.34 11.23
N PHE A 176 11.86 -0.85 10.49
CA PHE A 176 11.72 -1.31 9.12
C PHE A 176 11.93 -2.83 9.06
N LEU A 177 13.10 -3.28 8.64
CA LEU A 177 13.43 -4.70 8.54
C LEU A 177 14.00 -5.24 9.85
N GLY A 178 14.86 -4.47 10.51
CA GLY A 178 15.58 -4.91 11.71
C GLY A 178 16.64 -5.97 11.41
N LYS A 179 17.19 -6.57 12.46
CA LYS A 179 18.28 -7.56 12.35
C LYS A 179 17.90 -8.97 12.77
N THR A 180 16.72 -9.16 13.35
CA THR A 180 16.30 -10.44 13.93
C THR A 180 14.86 -10.77 13.54
N GLY A 181 14.52 -12.06 13.67
CA GLY A 181 13.18 -12.57 13.37
C GLY A 181 12.94 -12.78 11.88
N THR A 182 11.99 -13.65 11.56
CA THR A 182 11.65 -13.99 10.18
C THR A 182 11.21 -12.75 9.41
N ARG A 183 11.91 -12.44 8.32
CA ARG A 183 11.76 -11.18 7.59
C ARG A 183 12.12 -11.31 6.12
N THR A 184 11.53 -10.45 5.30
CA THR A 184 11.73 -10.39 3.85
C THR A 184 12.19 -9.01 3.43
N MET A 185 13.26 -8.94 2.64
CA MET A 185 13.73 -7.74 1.97
C MET A 185 13.48 -7.85 0.46
N PHE A 186 12.67 -6.95 -0.08
CA PHE A 186 12.59 -6.74 -1.52
C PHE A 186 13.72 -5.81 -1.97
N THR A 187 14.43 -6.23 -3.03
CA THR A 187 15.35 -5.40 -3.79
C THR A 187 14.77 -5.24 -5.19
N ILE A 188 14.46 -4.01 -5.58
CA ILE A 188 13.60 -3.73 -6.73
C ILE A 188 14.37 -2.87 -7.72
N GLN A 189 14.63 -3.39 -8.92
CA GLN A 189 15.07 -2.58 -10.05
C GLN A 189 13.88 -1.77 -10.55
N CYS A 190 13.81 -0.50 -10.14
CA CYS A 190 12.67 0.37 -10.39
C CYS A 190 12.92 1.27 -11.61
N GLU A 191 11.86 1.49 -12.39
CA GLU A 191 11.87 2.34 -13.60
C GLU A 191 10.91 3.53 -13.49
N SER A 192 9.94 3.47 -12.57
CA SER A 192 8.90 4.49 -12.43
C SER A 192 8.67 5.00 -11.00
N GLY A 193 9.65 4.88 -10.11
CA GLY A 193 9.56 5.38 -8.74
C GLY A 193 9.41 6.90 -8.71
N ARG A 194 8.80 7.44 -7.64
CA ARG A 194 8.68 8.88 -7.41
C ARG A 194 9.36 9.26 -6.11
N ASP A 195 10.30 10.19 -6.20
CA ASP A 195 10.92 10.78 -5.01
C ASP A 195 9.92 11.71 -4.33
N ILE A 196 9.42 11.30 -3.16
CA ILE A 196 8.45 12.07 -2.38
C ILE A 196 9.06 12.67 -1.11
N ARG A 197 10.38 12.68 -0.97
CA ARG A 197 11.09 13.11 0.25
C ARG A 197 10.69 14.49 0.74
N ASN A 198 10.54 15.44 -0.18
CA ASN A 198 10.17 16.82 0.12
C ASN A 198 8.67 17.00 0.41
N HIS A 199 7.86 15.99 0.13
CA HIS A 199 6.40 16.04 0.22
C HIS A 199 5.84 15.03 1.24
N SER A 200 6.67 14.13 1.77
CA SER A 200 6.31 13.18 2.80
C SER A 200 6.20 13.87 4.17
N TYR A 201 5.30 13.35 5.00
CA TYR A 201 5.19 13.74 6.41
C TYR A 201 6.44 13.33 7.20
N PHE A 202 7.19 12.33 6.73
CA PHE A 202 8.40 11.82 7.34
C PHE A 202 9.63 12.17 6.50
N SER A 203 10.20 13.36 6.72
CA SER A 203 11.29 13.92 5.91
C SER A 203 12.63 13.18 5.99
N SER A 204 12.78 12.16 6.84
CA SER A 204 14.06 11.48 7.13
C SER A 204 14.21 10.10 6.49
N GLU A 205 13.26 9.65 5.67
CA GLU A 205 13.16 8.24 5.23
C GLU A 205 13.73 7.99 3.82
N ASP A 206 14.21 9.04 3.16
CA ASP A 206 14.59 9.01 1.75
C ASP A 206 13.54 8.28 0.88
N GLU A 207 12.26 8.60 1.12
CA GLU A 207 11.14 7.82 0.63
C GLU A 207 10.95 7.93 -0.89
N VAL A 208 10.96 6.76 -1.53
CA VAL A 208 10.56 6.58 -2.93
C VAL A 208 9.24 5.83 -2.96
N LEU A 209 8.23 6.40 -3.61
CA LEU A 209 6.93 5.76 -3.76
C LEU A 209 6.84 5.07 -5.12
N LEU A 210 6.58 3.75 -5.10
CA LEU A 210 6.17 3.02 -6.29
C LEU A 210 4.67 3.18 -6.52
N LEU A 211 4.29 3.33 -7.79
CA LEU A 211 2.91 3.57 -8.18
C LEU A 211 2.05 2.31 -7.95
N ALA A 212 0.75 2.52 -7.78
CA ALA A 212 -0.24 1.45 -7.77
C ALA A 212 -0.28 0.72 -9.13
N ALA A 213 -0.65 -0.56 -9.10
CA ALA A 213 -0.73 -1.44 -10.26
C ALA A 213 0.57 -1.54 -11.07
N THR A 214 1.72 -1.58 -10.38
CA THR A 214 3.03 -1.75 -11.01
C THR A 214 3.33 -3.24 -11.22
N GLN A 215 3.76 -3.59 -12.43
CA GLN A 215 4.12 -4.95 -12.81
C GLN A 215 5.60 -5.24 -12.54
N PHE A 216 5.89 -6.39 -11.96
CA PHE A 216 7.25 -6.85 -11.68
C PHE A 216 7.48 -8.28 -12.15
N LYS A 217 8.74 -8.57 -12.49
CA LYS A 217 9.27 -9.93 -12.64
C LYS A 217 10.06 -10.31 -11.39
N VAL A 218 9.81 -11.49 -10.84
CA VAL A 218 10.68 -12.07 -9.81
C VAL A 218 11.93 -12.63 -10.50
N ILE A 219 13.07 -11.97 -10.31
CA ILE A 219 14.32 -12.30 -11.02
C ILE A 219 15.37 -12.96 -10.15
N GLY A 220 15.15 -13.05 -8.85
CA GLY A 220 16.10 -13.69 -7.93
C GLY A 220 15.54 -13.88 -6.53
N TYR A 221 16.15 -14.80 -5.82
CA TYR A 221 15.82 -15.15 -4.44
C TYR A 221 17.08 -15.56 -3.70
N LEU A 222 17.22 -15.14 -2.45
CA LEU A 222 18.28 -15.55 -1.54
C LEU A 222 17.67 -15.89 -0.18
N ASP A 223 18.00 -17.07 0.33
CA ASP A 223 17.66 -17.53 1.67
C ASP A 223 18.90 -17.39 2.58
N GLN A 224 18.76 -16.68 3.70
CA GLN A 224 19.80 -16.53 4.73
C GLN A 224 19.24 -16.91 6.11
N GLY A 225 18.35 -17.91 6.17
CA GLY A 225 17.73 -18.37 7.40
C GLY A 225 16.56 -17.50 7.80
N ASP A 226 16.76 -16.53 8.70
CA ASP A 226 15.69 -15.65 9.15
C ASP A 226 15.44 -14.46 8.21
N LEU A 227 16.37 -14.19 7.28
CA LEU A 227 16.25 -13.18 6.24
C LEU A 227 16.07 -13.82 4.87
N HIS A 228 14.95 -13.51 4.23
CA HIS A 228 14.70 -13.81 2.83
C HIS A 228 14.89 -12.55 1.99
N VAL A 229 15.61 -12.64 0.86
CA VAL A 229 15.78 -11.52 -0.07
C VAL A 229 15.16 -11.89 -1.41
N ILE A 230 14.22 -11.07 -1.88
CA ILE A 230 13.52 -11.26 -3.15
C ILE A 230 13.93 -10.13 -4.10
N HIS A 231 14.40 -10.48 -5.29
CA HIS A 231 14.77 -9.51 -6.31
C HIS A 231 13.64 -9.36 -7.32
N LEU A 232 13.16 -8.14 -7.46
CA LEU A 232 12.13 -7.76 -8.43
C LEU A 232 12.75 -6.85 -9.50
N LYS A 233 12.25 -6.98 -10.73
CA LYS A 233 12.50 -6.04 -11.80
C LYS A 233 11.18 -5.49 -12.29
N GLU A 234 11.04 -4.17 -12.29
CA GLU A 234 9.88 -3.51 -12.88
C GLU A 234 9.86 -3.78 -14.39
N GLU A 235 8.70 -4.20 -14.91
CA GLU A 235 8.51 -4.46 -16.33
C GLU A 235 7.32 -3.68 -16.85
N PRO A 236 7.38 -3.16 -18.09
CA PRO A 236 6.22 -2.52 -18.70
C PRO A 236 5.10 -3.54 -18.92
N SER A 237 3.86 -3.13 -18.64
CA SER A 237 2.67 -3.85 -19.09
C SER A 237 2.33 -3.48 -20.54
N PRO A 238 1.80 -4.40 -21.36
CA PRO A 238 1.35 -4.09 -22.73
C PRO A 238 0.27 -2.99 -22.82
N PHE A 239 -0.43 -2.73 -21.71
CA PHE A 239 -1.42 -1.66 -21.58
C PHE A 239 -1.37 -1.04 -20.17
N PRO A 240 -1.79 0.22 -19.99
CA PRO A 240 -1.78 0.86 -18.68
C PRO A 240 -2.72 0.15 -17.69
N LEU A 241 -2.15 -0.42 -16.62
CA LEU A 241 -2.91 -0.97 -15.50
C LEU A 241 -3.40 0.11 -14.54
N LEU A 242 -2.72 1.26 -14.53
CA LEU A 242 -3.12 2.50 -13.88
C LEU A 242 -3.19 3.59 -14.96
N GLN A 243 -4.37 4.16 -15.20
CA GLN A 243 -4.54 5.12 -16.31
C GLN A 243 -3.75 6.42 -16.10
N PRO A 244 -2.92 6.87 -17.06
CA PRO A 244 -2.15 8.10 -16.88
C PRO A 244 -3.09 9.30 -16.78
N VAL A 245 -2.74 10.27 -15.92
CA VAL A 245 -3.49 11.52 -15.83
C VAL A 245 -2.92 12.57 -16.79
N PRO A 246 -3.76 13.40 -17.43
CA PRO A 246 -3.26 14.49 -18.25
C PRO A 246 -2.51 15.51 -17.39
N LEU A 247 -1.25 15.77 -17.75
CA LEU A 247 -0.47 16.88 -17.20
C LEU A 247 -0.96 18.17 -17.86
N THR A 248 -1.83 18.92 -17.19
CA THR A 248 -2.25 20.24 -17.68
C THR A 248 -1.07 21.20 -17.52
N SER A 249 -0.46 21.60 -18.63
CA SER A 249 0.49 22.71 -18.66
C SER A 249 -0.27 23.98 -18.25
N SER A 250 0.13 24.63 -17.16
CA SER A 250 -0.41 25.93 -16.76
C SER A 250 0.03 27.01 -17.75
N ASN A 251 -0.65 27.10 -18.90
CA ASN A 251 -0.51 28.25 -19.78
C ASN A 251 -1.44 29.35 -19.26
N ASN A 252 -0.87 30.28 -18.50
CA ASN A 252 -1.44 31.60 -18.35
C ASN A 252 -1.33 32.30 -19.71
N SER A 253 -2.44 32.41 -20.45
CA SER A 253 -2.61 33.45 -21.45
C SER A 253 -4.03 34.00 -21.37
N THR A 254 -4.12 35.16 -20.74
CA THR A 254 -5.28 36.04 -20.69
C THR A 254 -5.55 36.60 -22.09
N THR A 255 -6.82 36.53 -22.50
CA THR A 255 -7.53 37.38 -23.49
C THR A 255 -7.00 37.47 -24.93
N SER A 256 -7.83 37.01 -25.88
CA SER A 256 -8.73 37.91 -26.64
C SER A 256 -9.70 37.12 -27.54
N LYS A 257 -11.00 37.40 -27.42
CA LYS A 257 -12.01 37.10 -28.47
C LYS A 257 -11.57 37.70 -29.81
N PRO A 258 -11.98 37.10 -30.94
CA PRO A 258 -12.81 37.89 -31.83
C PRO A 258 -14.04 37.18 -32.39
N ALA A 259 -14.88 38.01 -33.00
CA ALA A 259 -16.27 37.82 -33.42
C ALA A 259 -16.52 36.81 -34.55
N VAL A 260 -17.79 36.41 -34.63
CA VAL A 260 -18.47 35.73 -35.73
C VAL A 260 -18.47 36.60 -37.00
N PRO A 261 -18.38 36.01 -38.20
CA PRO A 261 -19.45 36.27 -39.18
C PRO A 261 -20.05 35.01 -39.83
N GLN A 262 -21.29 35.20 -40.26
CA GLN A 262 -22.28 34.26 -40.79
C GLN A 262 -22.09 33.83 -42.26
N THR A 263 -22.49 32.57 -42.53
CA THR A 263 -23.08 31.94 -43.75
C THR A 263 -22.51 32.15 -45.16
N LYS A 264 -22.36 31.02 -45.89
CA LYS A 264 -23.12 30.75 -47.14
C LYS A 264 -23.07 29.27 -47.57
N THR A 265 -24.16 28.89 -48.22
CA THR A 265 -24.74 27.61 -48.61
C THR A 265 -24.11 26.99 -49.88
N ALA A 266 -24.07 25.65 -50.00
CA ALA A 266 -24.59 24.85 -51.13
C ALA A 266 -24.18 23.35 -51.06
N SER A 267 -25.17 22.45 -51.15
CA SER A 267 -25.09 21.02 -51.57
C SER A 267 -25.42 20.93 -53.09
N PRO A 268 -25.47 19.77 -53.81
CA PRO A 268 -25.47 18.36 -53.38
C PRO A 268 -24.75 17.33 -54.30
N GLU A 269 -24.95 16.03 -53.98
CA GLU A 269 -24.75 14.79 -54.78
C GLU A 269 -23.29 14.29 -54.93
N THR A 270 -22.94 13.02 -54.68
CA THR A 270 -23.53 11.79 -55.25
C THR A 270 -23.17 10.54 -54.42
N SER A 271 -23.91 9.46 -54.66
CA SER A 271 -24.05 8.24 -53.87
C SER A 271 -23.25 7.01 -54.35
N ARG A 272 -23.07 6.03 -53.42
CA ARG A 272 -22.88 4.55 -53.55
C ARG A 272 -21.44 3.99 -53.65
N PRO A 273 -21.21 2.69 -53.32
CA PRO A 273 -21.77 1.88 -52.23
C PRO A 273 -20.73 1.02 -51.46
N PHE A 274 -21.23 0.41 -50.38
CA PHE A 274 -20.68 -0.66 -49.53
C PHE A 274 -19.79 -1.74 -50.22
N GLU A 275 -18.66 -2.07 -49.59
CA GLU A 275 -17.98 -3.36 -49.71
C GLU A 275 -18.00 -4.13 -48.39
N LYS A 276 -18.43 -5.40 -48.46
CA LYS A 276 -18.44 -6.39 -47.37
C LYS A 276 -17.09 -7.10 -47.28
N PRO A 277 -16.65 -7.54 -46.09
CA PRO A 277 -15.49 -8.40 -45.93
C PRO A 277 -15.81 -9.87 -46.30
N PRO A 278 -14.79 -10.67 -46.68
CA PRO A 278 -15.00 -12.03 -47.16
C PRO A 278 -15.30 -13.03 -46.04
N SER A 279 -16.16 -13.97 -46.39
CA SER A 279 -16.60 -15.17 -45.66
C SER A 279 -15.50 -16.22 -45.56
N ILE A 280 -15.26 -16.76 -44.36
CA ILE A 280 -14.54 -18.03 -44.13
C ILE A 280 -15.52 -19.06 -43.57
N SER A 281 -15.46 -20.24 -44.17
CA SER A 281 -16.35 -21.40 -44.04
C SER A 281 -16.29 -22.11 -42.70
N LEU A 282 -17.47 -22.61 -42.27
CA LEU A 282 -17.65 -23.55 -41.17
C LEU A 282 -16.95 -24.88 -41.43
N ALA A 283 -16.20 -25.37 -40.42
CA ALA A 283 -15.85 -26.77 -40.27
C ALA A 283 -16.26 -27.26 -38.87
N SER A 284 -17.18 -28.22 -38.87
CA SER A 284 -17.30 -29.40 -38.01
C SER A 284 -17.01 -29.30 -36.51
N LYS A 285 -18.07 -29.35 -35.70
CA LYS A 285 -18.04 -29.60 -34.25
C LYS A 285 -17.59 -31.05 -33.96
N PRO A 286 -16.70 -31.31 -32.97
CA PRO A 286 -16.61 -32.62 -32.36
C PRO A 286 -17.57 -32.73 -31.16
N VAL A 287 -18.18 -33.90 -31.07
CA VAL A 287 -19.03 -34.39 -29.98
C VAL A 287 -18.22 -34.48 -28.69
N ILE A 288 -18.68 -33.85 -27.60
CA ILE A 288 -18.16 -34.08 -26.25
C ILE A 288 -19.22 -34.84 -25.46
N THR A 289 -18.86 -36.07 -25.12
CA THR A 289 -19.57 -37.03 -24.29
C THR A 289 -19.63 -36.53 -22.84
N SER A 290 -20.82 -36.62 -22.24
CA SER A 290 -21.08 -36.29 -20.84
C SER A 290 -20.28 -37.20 -19.89
N VAL A 291 -19.39 -36.64 -19.08
CA VAL A 291 -18.76 -37.33 -17.94
C VAL A 291 -19.46 -36.87 -16.66
N GLN A 292 -20.00 -37.83 -15.91
CA GLN A 292 -20.66 -37.64 -14.61
C GLN A 292 -19.66 -37.18 -13.52
N PRO A 293 -20.08 -36.39 -12.53
CA PRO A 293 -19.19 -35.89 -11.48
C PRO A 293 -18.84 -36.98 -10.45
N LYS A 294 -17.57 -36.99 -10.04
CA LYS A 294 -17.00 -37.86 -9.00
C LYS A 294 -17.34 -37.29 -7.59
N PRO A 295 -17.56 -38.11 -6.55
CA PRO A 295 -18.01 -37.64 -5.24
C PRO A 295 -16.93 -36.84 -4.49
N THR A 296 -17.36 -35.78 -3.82
CA THR A 296 -16.58 -34.89 -2.95
C THR A 296 -16.03 -35.63 -1.74
N GLU A 297 -14.71 -35.58 -1.56
CA GLU A 297 -13.99 -36.10 -0.39
C GLU A 297 -14.00 -35.03 0.72
N ILE A 298 -14.46 -35.41 1.91
CA ILE A 298 -14.61 -34.51 3.08
C ILE A 298 -13.24 -34.37 3.76
N LEU A 299 -12.72 -33.14 3.83
CA LEU A 299 -11.49 -32.80 4.55
C LEU A 299 -11.74 -32.89 6.07
N PRO A 300 -10.85 -33.50 6.89
CA PRO A 300 -11.03 -33.56 8.34
C PRO A 300 -10.79 -32.21 9.01
N THR A 301 -11.62 -31.91 10.02
CA THR A 301 -11.53 -30.73 10.89
C THR A 301 -10.23 -30.74 11.71
N PRO A 302 -9.49 -29.61 11.82
CA PRO A 302 -8.27 -29.57 12.63
C PRO A 302 -8.60 -29.68 14.13
N GLN A 303 -7.91 -30.59 14.83
CA GLN A 303 -7.95 -30.68 16.29
C GLN A 303 -7.09 -29.58 16.92
N PRO A 304 -7.45 -29.08 18.12
CA PRO A 304 -6.69 -28.04 18.81
C PRO A 304 -5.34 -28.57 19.31
N THR A 305 -4.26 -28.02 18.76
CA THR A 305 -2.89 -28.31 19.20
C THR A 305 -2.67 -27.76 20.60
N THR A 306 -2.47 -28.63 21.59
CA THR A 306 -2.10 -28.23 22.94
C THR A 306 -0.63 -27.83 22.96
N VAL A 307 -0.34 -26.53 23.09
CA VAL A 307 1.03 -26.02 23.25
C VAL A 307 1.54 -26.48 24.62
N LYS A 308 2.59 -27.30 24.65
CA LYS A 308 3.29 -27.65 25.89
C LYS A 308 4.09 -26.45 26.37
N LEU A 309 3.67 -25.84 27.48
CA LEU A 309 4.36 -24.72 28.11
C LEU A 309 5.65 -25.20 28.79
N SER A 310 6.81 -24.82 28.27
CA SER A 310 8.13 -25.06 28.88
C SER A 310 8.38 -24.08 30.03
N GLN A 311 9.02 -24.52 31.12
CA GLN A 311 9.38 -23.65 32.24
C GLN A 311 10.43 -22.59 31.83
N PRO A 312 10.39 -21.37 32.41
CA PRO A 312 11.40 -20.35 32.16
C PRO A 312 12.80 -20.83 32.54
N GLN A 313 13.81 -20.41 31.77
CA GLN A 313 15.20 -20.83 31.98
C GLN A 313 15.90 -20.09 33.14
N CYS A 314 15.37 -18.93 33.51
CA CYS A 314 15.85 -18.06 34.58
C CYS A 314 14.84 -18.01 35.73
N ARG A 315 15.31 -17.70 36.95
CA ARG A 315 14.45 -17.54 38.14
C ARG A 315 14.65 -16.17 38.76
N ASN A 316 13.54 -15.48 39.02
CA ASN A 316 13.51 -14.22 39.76
C ASN A 316 12.57 -14.37 40.95
N LEU A 317 13.14 -14.63 42.14
CA LEU A 317 12.38 -14.98 43.34
C LEU A 317 11.47 -13.85 43.83
N ASP A 318 11.88 -12.58 43.68
CA ASP A 318 11.07 -11.43 44.09
C ASP A 318 9.86 -11.23 43.17
N LEU A 319 10.06 -11.45 41.87
CA LEU A 319 9.00 -11.42 40.87
C LEU A 319 8.04 -12.60 41.01
N GLU A 320 8.57 -13.82 41.15
CA GLU A 320 7.78 -15.05 41.38
C GLU A 320 6.92 -14.92 42.64
N LYS A 321 7.47 -14.36 43.73
CA LYS A 321 6.73 -14.12 44.97
C LYS A 321 5.60 -13.11 44.78
N LYS A 322 5.88 -11.97 44.13
CA LYS A 322 4.84 -10.97 43.83
C LYS A 322 3.75 -11.50 42.91
N LEU A 323 4.09 -12.35 41.94
CA LEU A 323 3.11 -13.00 41.08
C LEU A 323 2.24 -13.99 41.87
N ALA A 324 2.84 -14.77 42.78
CA ALA A 324 2.11 -15.67 43.65
C ALA A 324 1.16 -14.94 44.62
N ASP A 325 1.61 -13.83 45.20
CA ASP A 325 0.82 -13.02 46.14
C ASP A 325 -0.38 -12.33 45.47
N ASN A 326 -0.34 -12.13 44.14
CA ASN A 326 -1.40 -11.47 43.36
C ASN A 326 -2.25 -12.43 42.51
N LYS A 327 -2.18 -13.75 42.77
CA LYS A 327 -2.83 -14.79 41.95
C LYS A 327 -4.35 -14.63 41.75
N ASN A 328 -5.03 -13.88 42.61
CA ASN A 328 -6.48 -13.67 42.57
C ASN A 328 -6.90 -12.24 42.17
N VAL A 329 -5.98 -11.42 41.66
CA VAL A 329 -6.26 -10.03 41.28
C VAL A 329 -6.41 -9.93 39.76
N THR A 330 -7.44 -9.23 39.29
CA THR A 330 -7.73 -9.06 37.86
C THR A 330 -6.77 -8.12 37.14
N MET A 331 -5.95 -7.37 37.88
CA MET A 331 -4.97 -6.43 37.34
C MET A 331 -3.69 -6.45 38.18
N LEU A 332 -2.60 -6.93 37.59
CA LEU A 332 -1.28 -6.95 38.20
C LEU A 332 -0.54 -5.64 37.91
N ASN A 333 -0.03 -4.98 38.95
CA ASN A 333 0.75 -3.75 38.80
C ASN A 333 2.24 -4.01 39.07
N LEU A 334 3.05 -3.95 38.01
CA LEU A 334 4.50 -4.15 38.06
C LEU A 334 5.31 -2.86 37.87
N LYS A 335 4.66 -1.68 37.88
CA LYS A 335 5.30 -0.38 37.54
C LYS A 335 6.46 0.02 38.46
N SER A 336 6.58 -0.60 39.63
CA SER A 336 7.66 -0.34 40.60
C SER A 336 8.82 -1.34 40.50
N MET A 337 8.79 -2.26 39.52
CA MET A 337 9.86 -3.23 39.30
C MET A 337 10.64 -2.86 38.03
N ASN A 338 11.98 -2.95 38.12
CA ASN A 338 12.83 -2.95 36.95
C ASN A 338 12.89 -4.39 36.44
N LEU A 339 12.14 -4.66 35.37
CA LEU A 339 12.08 -5.99 34.75
C LEU A 339 12.99 -6.05 33.54
N THR A 340 13.71 -7.15 33.41
CA THR A 340 14.49 -7.50 32.23
C THR A 340 13.64 -8.28 31.23
N ASP A 341 14.17 -8.50 30.02
CA ASP A 341 13.48 -9.33 29.01
C ASP A 341 13.29 -10.78 29.49
N GLU A 342 14.23 -11.29 30.29
CA GLU A 342 14.16 -12.60 30.96
C GLU A 342 13.02 -12.66 32.01
N ASP A 343 12.78 -11.56 32.73
CA ASP A 343 11.68 -11.46 33.69
C ASP A 343 10.30 -11.50 33.03
N MET A 344 10.20 -11.00 31.78
CA MET A 344 8.97 -11.03 31.02
C MET A 344 8.57 -12.44 30.58
N GLU A 345 9.54 -13.34 30.38
CA GLU A 345 9.30 -14.76 30.12
C GLU A 345 8.63 -15.44 31.32
N ILE A 346 9.06 -15.10 32.55
CA ILE A 346 8.47 -15.60 33.80
C ILE A 346 7.03 -15.10 33.96
N VAL A 347 6.77 -13.81 33.68
CA VAL A 347 5.41 -13.22 33.74
C VAL A 347 4.48 -13.90 32.74
N ALA A 348 4.92 -14.10 31.50
CA ALA A 348 4.15 -14.76 30.46
C ALA A 348 3.84 -16.23 30.81
N TYR A 349 4.84 -16.97 31.29
CA TYR A 349 4.67 -18.35 31.73
C TYR A 349 3.64 -18.49 32.85
N CYS A 350 3.70 -17.61 33.86
CA CYS A 350 2.76 -17.60 34.99
C CYS A 350 1.32 -17.25 34.55
N ALA A 351 1.15 -16.25 33.68
CA ALA A 351 -0.17 -15.82 33.20
C ALA A 351 -0.86 -16.89 32.33
N LEU A 352 -0.09 -17.63 31.54
CA LEU A 352 -0.61 -18.71 30.70
C LEU A 352 -0.98 -19.95 31.52
N ARG A 353 -0.24 -20.23 32.61
CA ARG A 353 -0.54 -21.34 33.53
C ARG A 353 -1.80 -21.11 34.39
N THR A 354 -2.21 -19.87 34.63
CA THR A 354 -3.46 -19.58 35.36
C THR A 354 -4.73 -19.78 34.52
N ASN A 355 -4.60 -19.94 33.19
CA ASN A 355 -5.70 -20.12 32.23
C ASN A 355 -5.85 -21.56 31.70
N THR A 356 -5.12 -22.52 32.27
CA THR A 356 -5.22 -23.97 32.05
C THR A 356 -5.55 -24.66 33.36
#